data_AF-K5Z544-F1
#
_entry.id   AF-K5Z544-F1
#
_cell.length_a   1.000
_cell.length_b   1.000
_cell.length_c   1.000
_cell.angle_alpha   90.00
_cell.angle_beta   90.00
_cell.angle_gamma   90.00
#
_symmetry.space_group_name_H-M   'P 1'
#
loop_
_entity.id
_entity.type
_entity.pdbx_description
1 polymer ?
#
loop_
_entity_poly.entity_id
_entity_poly.type
_entity_poly.pdbx_seq_one_letter_code
_entity_poly.pdbx_strand_id
1 'polypeptide(L)'
;MIRKLLIRDLTLRDGQQSAFATRMSQKQIDKVLPFYREAGFYAMEIWGGAVPDSIMRYLGEDPWERLEKIKASVGNTSKLTALSRGRNLFGYNPYPDKIIKGFCHNSIESGLDIMRIFDALNDVENIKSTVKYVKRFGGMADCAVCYTIDPYHSAVERIVAALHGHPLHKPVFTNEYFLDKALQMEALGADMITIKDMSGLIPPGRSAEIVRLFKKHLKVPVDFHTHCTPGYGLASVLAAIVNGVDVVDTNIWYFAGGTAAPAIELVYVFCKKMGIELDINMEAIAKINAHLLDIRKELSVFDMAKQLPKPFNPLTDRIPTEIDRFFNDAIDAARKDKEEDLLIFCRAIEEYFGFPEPNELVKKAQIPGGMYTNMVAQLKQLGQLDLLEKAMSLIPQVRMDAGLPPLVTPTSQIIGAQAVSCALDQQKGRPMYSNPSNQFVALVKGEYGKTPVPIDPEFRLKITGSRDEVPYDPSDYEMQENSVIEDVGVQLAENEKELLLLELFPMMAHNFLSKKKLKQAHVTT
;
A
#
# COMPACT_ATOMS: atom_id res chain seq x y z
N MET A 1 -2.42 -9.08 -33.07
CA MET A 1 -3.37 -9.10 -31.93
C MET A 1 -3.47 -7.69 -31.39
N ILE A 2 -4.68 -7.20 -31.11
CA ILE A 2 -4.89 -5.91 -30.45
C ILE A 2 -4.31 -6.03 -29.03
N ARG A 3 -3.59 -5.01 -28.57
CA ARG A 3 -3.00 -5.01 -27.24
C ARG A 3 -4.09 -4.73 -26.20
N LYS A 4 -4.15 -5.57 -25.17
CA LYS A 4 -5.03 -5.39 -24.01
C LYS A 4 -4.25 -4.94 -22.78
N LEU A 5 -4.86 -4.10 -21.95
CA LEU A 5 -4.37 -3.71 -20.63
C LEU A 5 -5.49 -4.00 -19.62
N LEU A 6 -5.17 -4.74 -18.56
CA LEU A 6 -6.12 -5.06 -17.51
C LEU A 6 -6.10 -3.98 -16.42
N ILE A 7 -7.25 -3.70 -15.83
CA ILE A 7 -7.39 -2.67 -14.80
C ILE A 7 -7.80 -3.30 -13.48
N ARG A 8 -7.03 -3.00 -12.43
CA ARG A 8 -7.43 -3.21 -11.04
C ARG A 8 -7.96 -1.89 -10.47
N ASP A 9 -9.23 -1.85 -10.10
CA ASP A 9 -9.80 -0.70 -9.39
C ASP A 9 -9.43 -0.77 -7.89
N LEU A 10 -8.96 0.35 -7.34
CA LEU A 10 -8.60 0.48 -5.93
C LEU A 10 -9.59 1.34 -5.13
N THR A 11 -10.67 1.81 -5.74
CA THR A 11 -11.52 2.89 -5.19
C THR A 11 -12.13 2.52 -3.85
N LEU A 12 -12.61 1.28 -3.71
CA LEU A 12 -13.25 0.80 -2.49
C LEU A 12 -12.27 0.33 -1.39
N ARG A 13 -10.95 0.30 -1.64
CA ARG A 13 -9.90 -0.02 -0.65
C ARG A 13 -8.85 1.08 -0.57
N ASP A 14 -7.84 1.07 -1.44
CA ASP A 14 -6.71 1.99 -1.32
C ASP A 14 -7.07 3.46 -1.59
N GLY A 15 -8.04 3.70 -2.48
CA GLY A 15 -8.55 5.03 -2.78
C GLY A 15 -9.14 5.70 -1.54
N GLN A 16 -10.09 5.02 -0.89
CA GLN A 16 -10.66 5.53 0.36
C GLN A 16 -9.66 5.57 1.52
N GLN A 17 -8.71 4.63 1.56
CA GLN A 17 -7.67 4.60 2.58
C GLN A 17 -6.74 5.81 2.46
N SER A 18 -6.40 6.18 1.22
CA SER A 18 -5.49 7.29 0.91
C SER A 18 -6.15 8.65 1.04
N ALA A 19 -7.43 8.78 0.67
CA ALA A 19 -8.12 10.07 0.59
C ALA A 19 -9.01 10.39 1.80
N PHE A 20 -9.58 9.36 2.45
CA PHE A 20 -10.66 9.52 3.46
C PHE A 20 -10.42 8.69 4.72
N ALA A 21 -9.16 8.37 5.03
CA ALA A 21 -8.76 7.62 6.20
C ALA A 21 -9.52 6.28 6.39
N THR A 22 -9.98 5.65 5.31
CA THR A 22 -10.74 4.38 5.36
C THR A 22 -12.10 4.51 6.09
N ARG A 23 -12.83 5.60 5.85
CA ARG A 23 -14.12 5.92 6.50
C ARG A 23 -15.36 5.66 5.64
N MET A 24 -15.22 5.02 4.48
CA MET A 24 -16.38 4.69 3.65
C MET A 24 -17.16 3.52 4.26
N SER A 25 -18.43 3.77 4.58
CA SER A 25 -19.36 2.81 5.19
C SER A 25 -19.92 1.80 4.18
N GLN A 26 -20.42 0.68 4.68
CA GLN A 26 -21.09 -0.32 3.84
C GLN A 26 -22.27 0.29 3.09
N LYS A 27 -23.07 1.13 3.76
CA LYS A 27 -24.21 1.84 3.14
C LYS A 27 -23.79 2.70 1.95
N GLN A 28 -22.60 3.31 1.99
CA GLN A 28 -22.08 4.08 0.86
C GLN A 28 -21.57 3.17 -0.26
N ILE A 29 -20.91 2.07 0.08
CA ILE A 29 -20.49 1.04 -0.88
C ILE A 29 -21.70 0.46 -1.63
N ASP A 30 -22.79 0.14 -0.92
CA ASP A 30 -24.01 -0.44 -1.51
C ASP A 30 -24.61 0.44 -2.61
N LYS A 31 -24.42 1.77 -2.56
CA LYS A 31 -24.89 2.71 -3.60
C LYS A 31 -24.22 2.48 -4.96
N VAL A 32 -23.01 1.90 -4.98
CA VAL A 32 -22.19 1.76 -6.19
C VAL A 32 -22.07 0.32 -6.70
N LEU A 33 -22.30 -0.69 -5.85
CA LEU A 33 -22.10 -2.10 -6.21
C LEU A 33 -22.88 -2.58 -7.45
N PRO A 34 -24.15 -2.20 -7.68
CA PRO A 34 -24.86 -2.61 -8.89
C PRO A 34 -24.14 -2.20 -10.18
N PHE A 35 -23.50 -1.03 -10.19
CA PHE A 35 -22.75 -0.54 -11.35
C PHE A 35 -21.36 -1.17 -11.45
N TYR A 36 -20.72 -1.51 -10.33
CA TYR A 36 -19.46 -2.28 -10.37
C TYR A 36 -19.63 -3.64 -11.03
N ARG A 37 -20.78 -4.30 -10.83
CA ARG A 37 -21.11 -5.55 -11.54
C ARG A 37 -21.08 -5.36 -13.07
N GLU A 38 -21.55 -4.22 -13.56
CA GLU A 38 -21.56 -3.85 -14.99
C GLU A 38 -20.21 -3.35 -15.52
N ALA A 39 -19.34 -2.83 -14.64
CA ALA A 39 -18.08 -2.16 -15.02
C ALA A 39 -17.04 -3.11 -15.62
N GLY A 40 -16.99 -4.37 -15.17
CA GLY A 40 -16.14 -5.40 -15.76
C GLY A 40 -14.65 -5.22 -15.53
N PHE A 41 -14.23 -4.61 -14.41
CA PHE A 41 -12.81 -4.54 -14.04
C PHE A 41 -12.19 -5.95 -13.98
N TYR A 42 -10.90 -6.06 -14.31
CA TYR A 42 -10.18 -7.34 -14.13
C TYR A 42 -10.21 -7.77 -12.66
N ALA A 43 -9.93 -6.83 -11.77
CA ALA A 43 -10.02 -7.01 -10.34
C ALA A 43 -10.47 -5.72 -9.63
N MET A 44 -11.09 -5.88 -8.45
CA MET A 44 -11.45 -4.81 -7.54
C MET A 44 -10.78 -5.05 -6.21
N GLU A 45 -9.89 -4.16 -5.80
CA GLU A 45 -9.32 -4.22 -4.46
C GLU A 45 -10.29 -3.61 -3.46
N ILE A 46 -10.81 -4.46 -2.58
CA ILE A 46 -11.95 -4.13 -1.71
C ILE A 46 -11.71 -4.47 -0.25
N TRP A 47 -10.61 -5.17 0.07
CA TRP A 47 -10.35 -5.70 1.40
C TRP A 47 -8.87 -5.69 1.79
N GLY A 48 -8.59 -6.02 3.05
CA GLY A 48 -7.25 -5.93 3.61
C GLY A 48 -6.75 -4.49 3.78
N GLY A 49 -5.43 -4.32 3.90
CA GLY A 49 -4.84 -3.05 4.33
C GLY A 49 -5.42 -2.61 5.69
N ALA A 50 -5.87 -1.36 5.77
CA ALA A 50 -6.49 -0.81 6.98
C ALA A 50 -8.00 -1.10 7.10
N VAL A 51 -8.64 -1.68 6.09
CA VAL A 51 -10.09 -1.88 6.06
C VAL A 51 -10.59 -2.67 7.27
N PRO A 52 -10.05 -3.86 7.60
CA PRO A 52 -10.63 -4.66 8.69
C PRO A 52 -10.60 -3.97 10.05
N ASP A 53 -9.47 -3.34 10.41
CA ASP A 53 -9.34 -2.56 11.64
C ASP A 53 -10.26 -1.33 11.64
N SER A 54 -10.20 -0.53 10.57
CA SER A 54 -10.85 0.77 10.51
C SER A 54 -12.36 0.68 10.65
N ILE A 55 -12.99 -0.27 9.95
CA ILE A 55 -14.45 -0.32 9.92
C ILE A 55 -15.04 -0.88 11.21
N MET A 56 -14.35 -1.81 11.87
CA MET A 56 -14.72 -2.24 13.22
C MET A 56 -14.60 -1.08 14.20
N ARG A 57 -13.46 -0.37 14.16
CA ARG A 57 -13.15 0.69 15.13
C ARG A 57 -14.06 1.92 14.98
N TYR A 58 -14.27 2.37 13.75
CA TYR A 58 -14.88 3.68 13.50
C TYR A 58 -16.31 3.61 12.97
N LEU A 59 -16.70 2.49 12.34
CA LEU A 59 -18.01 2.35 11.70
C LEU A 59 -18.90 1.32 12.41
N GLY A 60 -18.32 0.48 13.28
CA GLY A 60 -19.03 -0.62 13.92
C GLY A 60 -19.55 -1.65 12.91
N GLU A 61 -18.78 -1.88 11.84
CA GLU A 61 -19.12 -2.79 10.75
C GLU A 61 -18.21 -4.03 10.76
N ASP A 62 -18.76 -5.17 10.34
CA ASP A 62 -18.04 -6.44 10.26
C ASP A 62 -17.27 -6.56 8.93
N PRO A 63 -15.94 -6.75 8.95
CA PRO A 63 -15.16 -6.83 7.74
C PRO A 63 -15.42 -8.09 6.90
N TRP A 64 -15.82 -9.20 7.52
CA TRP A 64 -16.18 -10.40 6.78
C TRP A 64 -17.52 -10.22 6.05
N GLU A 65 -18.51 -9.65 6.73
CA GLU A 65 -19.80 -9.33 6.11
C GLU A 65 -19.64 -8.33 4.95
N ARG A 66 -18.71 -7.37 5.06
CA ARG A 66 -18.40 -6.45 3.96
C ARG A 66 -17.87 -7.20 2.73
N LEU A 67 -16.90 -8.08 2.90
CA LEU A 67 -16.35 -8.90 1.80
C LEU A 67 -17.46 -9.73 1.13
N GLU A 68 -18.29 -10.41 1.94
CA GLU A 68 -19.37 -11.27 1.46
C GLU A 68 -20.48 -10.50 0.75
N LYS A 69 -20.87 -9.31 1.25
CA LYS A 69 -21.86 -8.43 0.59
C LYS A 69 -21.36 -7.93 -0.76
N ILE A 70 -20.08 -7.53 -0.83
CA ILE A 70 -19.47 -7.13 -2.09
C ILE A 70 -19.46 -8.32 -3.07
N LYS A 71 -19.05 -9.52 -2.62
CA LYS A 71 -19.08 -10.73 -3.46
C LYS A 71 -20.48 -11.07 -3.94
N ALA A 72 -21.48 -11.00 -3.07
CA ALA A 72 -22.87 -11.30 -3.41
C ALA A 72 -23.42 -10.33 -4.48
N SER A 73 -23.00 -9.06 -4.45
CA SER A 73 -23.45 -8.04 -5.40
C SER A 73 -22.72 -8.09 -6.74
N VAL A 74 -21.38 -8.16 -6.71
CA VAL A 74 -20.52 -8.15 -7.92
C VAL A 74 -20.50 -9.53 -8.61
N GLY A 75 -20.58 -10.61 -7.83
CA GLY A 75 -20.50 -11.97 -8.35
C GLY A 75 -19.10 -12.31 -8.89
N ASN A 76 -19.05 -12.76 -10.15
CA ASN A 76 -17.81 -13.17 -10.83
C ASN A 76 -17.44 -12.25 -12.00
N THR A 77 -18.07 -11.09 -12.14
CA THR A 77 -17.76 -10.15 -13.23
C THR A 77 -16.40 -9.47 -13.06
N SER A 78 -15.92 -9.39 -11.81
CA SER A 78 -14.59 -8.91 -11.45
C SER A 78 -14.03 -9.76 -10.32
N LYS A 79 -12.72 -10.00 -10.33
CA LYS A 79 -12.03 -10.69 -9.22
C LYS A 79 -11.97 -9.78 -8.00
N LEU A 80 -12.30 -10.29 -6.82
CA LEU A 80 -12.10 -9.53 -5.58
C LEU A 80 -10.67 -9.72 -5.08
N THR A 81 -10.00 -8.61 -4.80
CA THR A 81 -8.62 -8.62 -4.30
C THR A 81 -8.48 -7.93 -2.95
N ALA A 82 -7.52 -8.41 -2.17
CA ALA A 82 -7.16 -7.86 -0.87
C ALA A 82 -5.66 -7.63 -0.80
N LEU A 83 -5.23 -6.65 0.00
CA LEU A 83 -3.83 -6.45 0.34
C LEU A 83 -3.54 -7.05 1.71
N SER A 84 -2.59 -7.96 1.81
CA SER A 84 -2.11 -8.53 3.07
C SER A 84 -0.59 -8.48 3.15
N ARG A 85 -0.06 -8.32 4.37
CA ARG A 85 1.36 -8.59 4.62
C ARG A 85 1.57 -10.09 4.68
N GLY A 86 2.78 -10.56 4.33
CA GLY A 86 3.18 -11.96 4.32
C GLY A 86 2.86 -12.68 5.62
N ARG A 87 3.83 -12.79 6.53
CA ARG A 87 3.65 -13.53 7.78
C ARG A 87 2.88 -12.75 8.84
N ASN A 88 2.95 -11.42 8.76
CA ASN A 88 2.37 -10.52 9.77
C ASN A 88 0.91 -10.16 9.46
N LEU A 89 0.33 -10.56 8.31
CA LEU A 89 -1.05 -10.27 7.93
C LEU A 89 -1.45 -8.79 8.21
N PHE A 90 -2.22 -8.55 9.27
CA PHE A 90 -2.59 -7.22 9.76
C PHE A 90 -2.04 -6.86 11.16
N GLY A 91 -1.27 -7.75 11.79
CA GLY A 91 -0.63 -7.54 13.09
C GLY A 91 0.76 -6.88 13.00
N TYR A 92 1.38 -6.66 14.16
CA TYR A 92 2.75 -6.15 14.24
C TYR A 92 3.78 -7.27 14.35
N ASN A 93 3.41 -8.41 14.93
CA ASN A 93 4.27 -9.59 15.04
C ASN A 93 3.94 -10.62 13.93
N PRO A 94 4.89 -11.51 13.58
CA PRO A 94 4.60 -12.61 12.67
C PRO A 94 3.65 -13.63 13.29
N TYR A 95 2.79 -14.23 12.47
CA TYR A 95 1.84 -15.24 12.92
C TYR A 95 2.33 -16.68 12.63
N PRO A 96 1.91 -17.67 13.45
CA PRO A 96 2.13 -19.08 13.15
C PRO A 96 1.27 -19.51 11.95
N ASP A 97 1.69 -20.60 11.31
CA ASP A 97 1.05 -21.15 10.10
C ASP A 97 -0.45 -21.46 10.30
N LYS A 98 -0.88 -21.79 11.52
CA LYS A 98 -2.28 -22.04 11.86
C LYS A 98 -3.16 -20.80 11.60
N ILE A 99 -2.72 -19.63 12.03
CA ILE A 99 -3.45 -18.37 11.84
C ILE A 99 -3.44 -17.96 10.37
N ILE A 100 -2.29 -18.08 9.69
CA ILE A 100 -2.19 -17.77 8.26
C ILE A 100 -3.10 -18.68 7.44
N LYS A 101 -3.12 -19.98 7.74
CA LYS A 101 -4.00 -20.96 7.09
C LYS A 101 -5.47 -20.60 7.31
N GLY A 102 -5.89 -20.35 8.56
CA GLY A 102 -7.27 -19.99 8.88
C GLY A 102 -7.69 -18.70 8.18
N PHE A 103 -6.83 -17.68 8.19
CA PHE A 103 -7.07 -16.43 7.48
C PHE A 103 -7.24 -16.62 5.98
N CYS A 104 -6.34 -17.37 5.33
CA CYS A 104 -6.43 -17.63 3.89
C CYS A 104 -7.69 -18.43 3.55
N HIS A 105 -8.01 -19.47 4.33
CA HIS A 105 -9.21 -20.28 4.16
C HIS A 105 -10.47 -19.41 4.16
N ASN A 106 -10.68 -18.66 5.25
CA ASN A 106 -11.86 -17.83 5.43
C ASN A 106 -11.93 -16.68 4.41
N SER A 107 -10.78 -16.11 4.01
CA SER A 107 -10.76 -15.07 2.98
C SER A 107 -11.28 -15.59 1.63
N ILE A 108 -10.79 -16.74 1.18
CA ILE A 108 -11.21 -17.33 -0.10
C ILE A 108 -12.66 -17.83 0.00
N GLU A 109 -13.06 -18.46 1.10
CA GLU A 109 -14.43 -18.94 1.33
C GLU A 109 -15.45 -17.78 1.32
N SER A 110 -15.09 -16.62 1.87
CA SER A 110 -15.90 -15.40 1.82
C SER A 110 -15.94 -14.73 0.43
N GLY A 111 -15.22 -15.25 -0.56
CA GLY A 111 -15.31 -14.83 -1.95
C GLY A 111 -14.13 -14.02 -2.48
N LEU A 112 -13.00 -13.98 -1.77
CA LEU A 112 -11.78 -13.38 -2.27
C LEU A 112 -11.16 -14.25 -3.37
N ASP A 113 -10.77 -13.64 -4.49
CA ASP A 113 -10.17 -14.35 -5.63
C ASP A 113 -8.64 -14.18 -5.68
N ILE A 114 -8.13 -12.99 -5.32
CA ILE A 114 -6.70 -12.65 -5.35
C ILE A 114 -6.26 -12.13 -3.98
N MET A 115 -5.17 -12.68 -3.45
CA MET A 115 -4.46 -12.07 -2.33
C MET A 115 -3.20 -11.40 -2.87
N ARG A 116 -3.11 -10.07 -2.77
CA ARG A 116 -1.87 -9.33 -2.97
C ARG A 116 -1.03 -9.40 -1.70
N ILE A 117 0.14 -10.02 -1.78
CA ILE A 117 1.00 -10.36 -0.64
C ILE A 117 2.30 -9.59 -0.75
N PHE A 118 2.61 -8.75 0.23
CA PHE A 118 3.91 -8.07 0.31
C PHE A 118 4.59 -8.34 1.65
N ASP A 119 5.89 -8.13 1.71
CA ASP A 119 6.65 -8.11 2.96
C ASP A 119 7.30 -6.74 3.15
N ALA A 120 7.30 -6.23 4.39
CA ALA A 120 7.79 -4.88 4.66
C ALA A 120 9.32 -4.73 4.51
N LEU A 121 10.05 -5.85 4.48
CA LEU A 121 11.48 -5.93 4.26
C LEU A 121 11.85 -6.42 2.86
N ASN A 122 10.86 -6.76 2.02
CA ASN A 122 11.05 -7.58 0.82
C ASN A 122 11.74 -8.94 1.13
N ASP A 123 11.50 -9.50 2.31
CA ASP A 123 11.90 -10.86 2.65
C ASP A 123 10.90 -11.86 2.03
N VAL A 124 11.40 -12.65 1.09
CA VAL A 124 10.60 -13.60 0.32
C VAL A 124 10.19 -14.81 1.18
N GLU A 125 10.96 -15.15 2.21
CA GLU A 125 10.57 -16.24 3.12
C GLU A 125 9.31 -15.89 3.93
N ASN A 126 9.09 -14.60 4.24
CA ASN A 126 7.93 -14.15 4.98
C ASN A 126 6.60 -14.29 4.21
N ILE A 127 6.62 -14.37 2.88
CA ILE A 127 5.38 -14.51 2.10
C ILE A 127 5.01 -15.98 1.81
N LYS A 128 5.96 -16.90 2.00
CA LYS A 128 5.86 -18.31 1.58
C LYS A 128 4.64 -19.04 2.13
N SER A 129 4.35 -18.89 3.43
CA SER A 129 3.18 -19.52 4.05
C SER A 129 1.87 -19.00 3.46
N THR A 130 1.77 -17.69 3.24
CA THR A 130 0.58 -17.05 2.67
C THR A 130 0.37 -17.48 1.22
N VAL A 131 1.42 -17.49 0.39
CA VAL A 131 1.37 -18.01 -0.99
C VAL A 131 0.87 -19.46 -1.00
N LYS A 132 1.45 -20.33 -0.17
CA LYS A 132 1.05 -21.74 -0.05
C LYS A 132 -0.43 -21.89 0.27
N TYR A 133 -0.95 -21.17 1.28
CA TYR A 133 -2.33 -21.36 1.73
C TYR A 133 -3.35 -20.70 0.82
N VAL A 134 -3.06 -19.52 0.25
CA VAL A 134 -3.92 -18.89 -0.78
C VAL A 134 -4.15 -19.85 -1.94
N LYS A 135 -3.07 -20.41 -2.50
CA LYS A 135 -3.17 -21.37 -3.61
C LYS A 135 -3.86 -22.67 -3.20
N ARG A 136 -3.58 -23.18 -2.00
CA ARG A 136 -4.21 -24.40 -1.47
C ARG A 136 -5.73 -24.30 -1.45
N PHE A 137 -6.28 -23.12 -1.15
CA PHE A 137 -7.71 -22.88 -1.07
C PHE A 137 -8.32 -22.38 -2.39
N GLY A 138 -7.54 -22.34 -3.48
CA GLY A 138 -8.02 -22.00 -4.82
C GLY A 138 -7.93 -20.51 -5.19
N GLY A 139 -7.33 -19.68 -4.34
CA GLY A 139 -7.06 -18.28 -4.65
C GLY A 139 -5.79 -18.08 -5.48
N MET A 140 -5.65 -16.88 -6.06
CA MET A 140 -4.45 -16.46 -6.79
C MET A 140 -3.51 -15.66 -5.87
N ALA A 141 -2.21 -15.95 -5.95
CA ALA A 141 -1.17 -15.22 -5.23
C ALA A 141 -0.55 -14.13 -6.11
N ASP A 142 -0.88 -12.86 -5.83
CA ASP A 142 -0.22 -11.69 -6.41
C ASP A 142 0.92 -11.25 -5.47
N CYS A 143 2.16 -11.58 -5.80
CA CYS A 143 3.29 -11.26 -4.92
C CYS A 143 3.87 -9.89 -5.27
N ALA A 144 3.92 -9.02 -4.28
CA ALA A 144 4.28 -7.62 -4.45
C ALA A 144 5.68 -7.32 -3.94
N VAL A 145 6.55 -6.87 -4.85
CA VAL A 145 7.88 -6.33 -4.52
C VAL A 145 7.70 -4.87 -4.13
N CYS A 146 7.99 -4.49 -2.89
CA CYS A 146 7.91 -3.09 -2.47
C CYS A 146 9.03 -2.28 -3.11
N TYR A 147 8.67 -1.27 -3.89
CA TYR A 147 9.62 -0.32 -4.44
C TYR A 147 10.09 0.65 -3.36
N THR A 148 11.38 0.93 -3.34
CA THR A 148 11.98 1.94 -2.49
C THR A 148 13.31 2.38 -3.10
N ILE A 149 13.94 3.40 -2.53
CA ILE A 149 15.20 3.94 -3.02
C ILE A 149 16.21 4.05 -1.88
N ASP A 150 17.48 3.99 -2.25
CA ASP A 150 18.59 4.26 -1.34
C ASP A 150 18.55 5.73 -0.91
N PRO A 151 19.01 6.07 0.31
CA PRO A 151 19.19 7.45 0.70
C PRO A 151 20.07 8.20 -0.30
N TYR A 152 19.65 9.41 -0.67
CA TYR A 152 20.43 10.24 -1.56
C TYR A 152 21.71 10.72 -0.88
N HIS A 153 22.84 10.54 -1.57
CA HIS A 153 24.14 11.06 -1.18
C HIS A 153 24.81 11.67 -2.40
N SER A 154 25.26 12.91 -2.29
CA SER A 154 25.96 13.62 -3.35
C SER A 154 27.33 12.98 -3.66
N ALA A 155 27.86 13.23 -4.86
CA ALA A 155 29.17 12.74 -5.25
C ALA A 155 30.28 13.23 -4.29
N VAL A 156 30.16 14.48 -3.82
CA VAL A 156 31.09 15.07 -2.86
C VAL A 156 31.02 14.34 -1.51
N GLU A 157 29.83 14.08 -0.99
CA GLU A 157 29.65 13.32 0.28
C GLU A 157 30.27 11.93 0.19
N ARG A 158 30.08 11.24 -0.95
CA ARG A 158 30.69 9.92 -1.18
C ARG A 158 32.22 9.97 -1.17
N ILE A 159 32.81 10.99 -1.82
CA ILE A 159 34.27 11.17 -1.86
C ILE A 159 34.81 11.49 -0.46
N VAL A 160 34.17 12.43 0.25
CA VAL A 160 34.57 12.83 1.60
C VAL A 160 34.50 11.65 2.57
N ALA A 161 33.40 10.89 2.55
CA ALA A 161 33.22 9.71 3.39
C ALA A 161 34.31 8.64 3.12
N ALA A 162 34.64 8.41 1.84
CA ALA A 162 35.71 7.49 1.45
C ALA A 162 37.10 7.96 1.93
N LEU A 163 37.41 9.27 1.81
CA LEU A 163 38.67 9.86 2.29
C LEU A 163 38.82 9.78 3.82
N HIS A 164 37.70 9.82 4.56
CA HIS A 164 37.69 9.63 6.02
C HIS A 164 37.64 8.16 6.46
N GLY A 165 37.79 7.20 5.54
CA GLY A 165 37.85 5.77 5.86
C GLY A 165 36.50 5.11 6.12
N HIS A 166 35.39 5.79 5.85
CA HIS A 166 34.02 5.29 6.05
C HIS A 166 33.22 5.40 4.73
N PRO A 167 33.56 4.63 3.68
CA PRO A 167 32.85 4.72 2.41
C PRO A 167 31.36 4.40 2.59
N LEU A 168 30.50 5.21 1.98
CA LEU A 168 29.05 4.97 1.97
C LEU A 168 28.73 3.65 1.27
N HIS A 169 27.63 3.01 1.67
CA HIS A 169 27.20 1.75 1.07
C HIS A 169 26.96 1.89 -0.44
N LYS A 170 27.16 0.76 -1.15
CA LYS A 170 26.79 0.64 -2.56
C LYS A 170 25.26 0.70 -2.68
N PRO A 171 24.71 1.21 -3.79
CA PRO A 171 23.27 1.18 -4.04
C PRO A 171 22.72 -0.25 -3.90
N VAL A 172 21.65 -0.39 -3.12
CA VAL A 172 21.00 -1.68 -2.83
C VAL A 172 19.79 -1.87 -3.73
N PHE A 173 18.98 -0.83 -3.94
CA PHE A 173 17.70 -0.94 -4.64
C PHE A 173 17.85 -0.74 -6.16
N THR A 174 18.66 -1.60 -6.77
CA THR A 174 18.88 -1.61 -8.22
C THR A 174 17.76 -2.36 -8.96
N ASN A 175 17.75 -2.29 -10.30
CA ASN A 175 16.78 -3.05 -11.10
C ASN A 175 16.99 -4.57 -10.91
N GLU A 176 18.24 -4.99 -10.75
CA GLU A 176 18.62 -6.37 -10.49
C GLU A 176 18.08 -6.84 -9.14
N TYR A 177 18.12 -5.99 -8.09
CA TYR A 177 17.51 -6.30 -6.80
C TYR A 177 16.02 -6.57 -6.94
N PHE A 178 15.28 -5.69 -7.61
CA PHE A 178 13.84 -5.87 -7.78
C PHE A 178 13.50 -7.10 -8.64
N LEU A 179 14.29 -7.37 -9.68
CA LEU A 179 14.12 -8.57 -10.51
C LEU A 179 14.41 -9.85 -9.72
N ASP A 180 15.48 -9.88 -8.94
CA ASP A 180 15.84 -11.03 -8.11
C ASP A 180 14.71 -11.38 -7.13
N LYS A 181 14.15 -10.36 -6.45
CA LYS A 181 12.97 -10.56 -5.59
C LYS A 181 11.77 -11.10 -6.37
N ALA A 182 11.46 -10.52 -7.54
CA ALA A 182 10.37 -10.99 -8.37
C ALA A 182 10.54 -12.44 -8.84
N LEU A 183 11.75 -12.84 -9.22
CA LEU A 183 12.08 -14.22 -9.64
C LEU A 183 11.94 -15.21 -8.48
N GLN A 184 12.38 -14.83 -7.27
CA GLN A 184 12.19 -15.67 -6.07
C GLN A 184 10.70 -15.82 -5.74
N MET A 185 9.91 -14.75 -5.84
CA MET A 185 8.46 -14.80 -5.63
C MET A 185 7.75 -15.65 -6.70
N GLU A 186 8.15 -15.56 -7.97
CA GLU A 186 7.66 -16.44 -9.04
C GLU A 186 8.00 -17.91 -8.73
N ALA A 187 9.23 -18.19 -8.29
CA ALA A 187 9.65 -19.55 -7.91
C ALA A 187 8.88 -20.12 -6.71
N LEU A 188 8.37 -19.26 -5.80
CA LEU A 188 7.46 -19.67 -4.73
C LEU A 188 6.04 -20.00 -5.23
N GLY A 189 5.72 -19.68 -6.49
CA GLY A 189 4.43 -19.96 -7.10
C GLY A 189 3.50 -18.76 -7.19
N ALA A 190 4.02 -17.53 -7.23
CA ALA A 190 3.19 -16.37 -7.57
C ALA A 190 2.45 -16.59 -8.90
N ASP A 191 1.18 -16.17 -8.97
CA ASP A 191 0.37 -16.16 -10.20
C ASP A 191 0.49 -14.82 -10.95
N MET A 192 0.99 -13.79 -10.25
CA MET A 192 1.21 -12.43 -10.72
C MET A 192 2.30 -11.77 -9.87
N ILE A 193 3.09 -10.88 -10.47
CA ILE A 193 4.04 -10.04 -9.74
C ILE A 193 3.61 -8.58 -9.83
N THR A 194 3.42 -7.94 -8.68
CA THR A 194 3.21 -6.49 -8.59
C THR A 194 4.52 -5.79 -8.23
N ILE A 195 4.92 -4.74 -8.95
CA ILE A 195 5.84 -3.73 -8.39
C ILE A 195 5.01 -2.71 -7.60
N LYS A 196 5.23 -2.67 -6.28
CA LYS A 196 4.40 -1.89 -5.35
C LYS A 196 5.14 -0.63 -4.91
N ASP A 197 4.89 0.48 -5.58
CA ASP A 197 5.36 1.80 -5.17
C ASP A 197 4.35 2.51 -4.27
N MET A 198 4.36 2.14 -2.98
CA MET A 198 3.45 2.67 -1.95
C MET A 198 3.57 4.19 -1.69
N SER A 199 4.65 4.84 -2.16
CA SER A 199 4.90 6.26 -1.90
C SER A 199 4.84 7.12 -3.16
N GLY A 200 4.66 6.53 -4.34
CA GLY A 200 4.70 7.25 -5.62
C GLY A 200 6.10 7.66 -6.05
N LEU A 201 7.15 7.04 -5.51
CA LEU A 201 8.54 7.46 -5.68
C LEU A 201 9.21 6.91 -6.95
N ILE A 202 8.58 5.99 -7.68
CA ILE A 202 9.17 5.48 -8.93
C ILE A 202 9.03 6.53 -10.04
N PRO A 203 10.12 7.04 -10.63
CA PRO A 203 10.02 7.94 -11.78
C PRO A 203 9.63 7.19 -13.05
N PRO A 204 9.13 7.88 -14.08
CA PRO A 204 8.66 7.24 -15.31
C PRO A 204 9.73 6.43 -16.06
N GLY A 205 10.97 6.93 -16.16
CA GLY A 205 12.08 6.21 -16.80
C GLY A 205 12.43 4.92 -16.05
N ARG A 206 12.44 4.97 -14.71
CA ARG A 206 12.65 3.78 -13.87
C ARG A 206 11.51 2.77 -14.00
N SER A 207 10.27 3.24 -14.07
CA SER A 207 9.09 2.41 -14.36
C SER A 207 9.25 1.66 -15.69
N ALA A 208 9.65 2.38 -16.74
CA ALA A 208 9.92 1.79 -18.06
C ALA A 208 11.00 0.70 -18.01
N GLU A 209 12.12 0.97 -17.34
CA GLU A 209 13.20 0.00 -17.15
C GLU A 209 12.75 -1.27 -16.43
N ILE A 210 12.11 -1.12 -15.26
CA ILE A 210 11.67 -2.25 -14.43
C ILE A 210 10.62 -3.08 -15.18
N VAL A 211 9.64 -2.45 -15.83
CA VAL A 211 8.61 -3.17 -16.59
C VAL A 211 9.23 -3.94 -17.74
N ARG A 212 10.12 -3.34 -18.55
CA ARG A 212 10.83 -4.06 -19.64
C ARG A 212 11.61 -5.24 -19.09
N LEU A 213 12.29 -5.05 -17.95
CA LEU A 213 13.09 -6.09 -17.31
C LEU A 213 12.21 -7.23 -16.81
N PHE A 214 11.12 -6.93 -16.10
CA PHE A 214 10.19 -7.93 -15.57
C PHE A 214 9.52 -8.71 -16.71
N LYS A 215 9.00 -8.02 -17.73
CA LYS A 215 8.39 -8.64 -18.91
C LYS A 215 9.33 -9.53 -19.71
N LYS A 216 10.64 -9.26 -19.67
CA LYS A 216 11.66 -10.09 -20.33
C LYS A 216 11.95 -11.39 -19.57
N HIS A 217 11.85 -11.38 -18.25
CA HIS A 217 12.38 -12.46 -17.40
C HIS A 217 11.30 -13.26 -16.66
N LEU A 218 10.16 -12.65 -16.35
CA LEU A 218 9.03 -13.32 -15.69
C LEU A 218 8.09 -13.96 -16.71
N LYS A 219 7.48 -15.06 -16.31
CA LYS A 219 6.50 -15.82 -17.08
C LYS A 219 5.07 -15.50 -16.66
N VAL A 220 4.90 -14.93 -15.47
CA VAL A 220 3.61 -14.48 -14.93
C VAL A 220 3.31 -13.02 -15.31
N PRO A 221 2.03 -12.61 -15.31
CA PRO A 221 1.66 -11.21 -15.53
C PRO A 221 2.33 -10.25 -14.54
N VAL A 222 2.64 -9.06 -15.04
CA VAL A 222 3.22 -7.96 -14.28
C VAL A 222 2.16 -6.89 -14.05
N ASP A 223 2.00 -6.53 -12.79
CA ASP A 223 1.13 -5.46 -12.32
C ASP A 223 1.95 -4.28 -11.79
N PHE A 224 1.47 -3.07 -12.04
CA PHE A 224 2.11 -1.83 -11.64
C PHE A 224 1.20 -1.02 -10.72
N HIS A 225 1.64 -0.88 -9.48
CA HIS A 225 0.96 -0.12 -8.44
C HIS A 225 1.80 1.09 -8.02
N THR A 226 1.20 2.28 -8.04
CA THR A 226 1.83 3.52 -7.58
C THR A 226 0.79 4.50 -7.02
N HIS A 227 1.27 5.59 -6.41
CA HIS A 227 0.46 6.71 -5.95
C HIS A 227 0.91 8.01 -6.65
N CYS A 228 0.03 9.00 -6.74
CA CYS A 228 0.37 10.29 -7.35
C CYS A 228 1.12 11.26 -6.41
N THR A 229 1.42 10.86 -5.17
CA THR A 229 1.79 11.78 -4.08
C THR A 229 2.92 12.77 -4.42
N PRO A 230 4.10 12.35 -4.91
CA PRO A 230 5.20 13.26 -5.24
C PRO A 230 5.14 13.75 -6.69
N GLY A 231 4.08 13.42 -7.41
CA GLY A 231 3.88 13.87 -8.77
C GLY A 231 4.44 12.97 -9.87
N TYR A 232 4.72 11.69 -9.60
CA TYR A 232 5.17 10.75 -10.65
C TYR A 232 4.08 9.77 -11.11
N GLY A 233 3.00 9.59 -10.36
CA GLY A 233 2.04 8.50 -10.55
C GLY A 233 1.51 8.35 -11.98
N LEU A 234 0.84 9.38 -12.52
CA LEU A 234 0.24 9.30 -13.86
C LEU A 234 1.28 9.04 -14.96
N ALA A 235 2.40 9.77 -14.91
CA ALA A 235 3.50 9.62 -15.86
C ALA A 235 4.14 8.23 -15.79
N SER A 236 4.29 7.67 -14.59
CA SER A 236 4.89 6.36 -14.38
C SER A 236 3.98 5.21 -14.77
N VAL A 237 2.67 5.37 -14.59
CA VAL A 237 1.65 4.47 -15.16
C VAL A 237 1.70 4.54 -16.68
N LEU A 238 1.75 5.73 -17.29
CA LEU A 238 1.85 5.85 -18.75
C LEU A 238 3.13 5.18 -19.28
N ALA A 239 4.27 5.37 -18.62
CA ALA A 239 5.51 4.71 -18.97
C ALA A 239 5.43 3.19 -18.85
N ALA A 240 4.82 2.66 -17.78
CA ALA A 240 4.56 1.23 -17.62
C ALA A 240 3.67 0.69 -18.74
N ILE A 241 2.60 1.41 -19.09
CA ILE A 241 1.71 1.07 -20.20
C ILE A 241 2.50 1.08 -21.50
N VAL A 242 3.24 2.12 -21.85
CA VAL A 242 4.03 2.14 -23.10
C VAL A 242 4.98 0.94 -23.20
N ASN A 243 5.52 0.48 -22.08
CA ASN A 243 6.52 -0.60 -22.01
C ASN A 243 5.98 -2.01 -21.79
N GLY A 244 4.67 -2.23 -21.91
CA GLY A 244 4.13 -3.59 -21.99
C GLY A 244 3.65 -4.20 -20.67
N VAL A 245 3.39 -3.41 -19.63
CA VAL A 245 2.75 -3.91 -18.40
C VAL A 245 1.39 -4.55 -18.71
N ASP A 246 1.01 -5.58 -17.95
CA ASP A 246 -0.22 -6.36 -18.17
C ASP A 246 -1.40 -5.79 -17.38
N VAL A 247 -1.15 -5.34 -16.14
CA VAL A 247 -2.15 -4.77 -15.23
C VAL A 247 -1.65 -3.43 -14.69
N VAL A 248 -2.57 -2.48 -14.53
CA VAL A 248 -2.31 -1.26 -13.75
C VAL A 248 -3.40 -1.05 -12.71
N ASP A 249 -2.99 -0.52 -11.58
CA ASP A 249 -3.88 -0.06 -10.52
C ASP A 249 -4.37 1.36 -10.79
N THR A 250 -5.68 1.58 -10.65
CA THR A 250 -6.31 2.90 -10.85
C THR A 250 -7.38 3.18 -9.80
N ASN A 251 -7.76 4.44 -9.67
CA ASN A 251 -8.94 4.88 -8.93
C ASN A 251 -9.94 5.55 -9.86
N ILE A 252 -11.21 5.58 -9.49
CA ILE A 252 -12.24 6.35 -10.19
C ILE A 252 -12.12 7.83 -9.81
N TRP A 253 -12.36 8.73 -10.77
CA TRP A 253 -12.09 10.17 -10.76
C TRP A 253 -12.07 10.85 -9.38
N TYR A 254 -13.18 10.84 -8.64
CA TYR A 254 -13.28 11.58 -7.38
C TYR A 254 -12.47 10.99 -6.22
N PHE A 255 -11.94 9.78 -6.35
CA PHE A 255 -11.10 9.08 -5.38
C PHE A 255 -9.64 8.95 -5.86
N ALA A 256 -9.30 9.56 -6.99
CA ALA A 256 -8.01 9.45 -7.64
C ALA A 256 -7.10 10.68 -7.44
N GLY A 257 -5.82 10.51 -7.77
CA GLY A 257 -4.81 11.56 -7.71
C GLY A 257 -4.36 11.90 -6.28
N GLY A 258 -3.40 12.83 -6.17
CA GLY A 258 -2.79 13.18 -4.89
C GLY A 258 -2.21 11.94 -4.18
N THR A 259 -2.70 11.63 -2.98
CA THR A 259 -2.25 10.44 -2.24
C THR A 259 -2.77 9.11 -2.78
N ALA A 260 -3.71 9.11 -3.74
CA ALA A 260 -4.27 7.90 -4.35
C ALA A 260 -3.61 7.55 -5.70
N ALA A 261 -4.05 6.48 -6.34
CA ALA A 261 -3.57 6.07 -7.66
C ALA A 261 -4.14 6.98 -8.77
N PRO A 262 -3.60 6.93 -10.00
CA PRO A 262 -4.12 7.71 -11.13
C PRO A 262 -5.57 7.39 -11.48
N ALA A 263 -6.25 8.38 -12.03
CA ALA A 263 -7.65 8.25 -12.45
C ALA A 263 -7.78 7.32 -13.67
N ILE A 264 -8.67 6.34 -13.62
CA ILE A 264 -8.96 5.43 -14.74
C ILE A 264 -9.41 6.18 -15.99
N GLU A 265 -10.10 7.31 -15.83
CA GLU A 265 -10.57 8.13 -16.94
C GLU A 265 -9.40 8.73 -17.74
N LEU A 266 -8.31 9.13 -17.08
CA LEU A 266 -7.10 9.61 -17.76
C LEU A 266 -6.39 8.44 -18.47
N VAL A 267 -6.26 7.29 -17.79
CA VAL A 267 -5.69 6.07 -18.37
C VAL A 267 -6.48 5.61 -19.60
N TYR A 268 -7.80 5.69 -19.55
CA TYR A 268 -8.69 5.38 -20.68
C TYR A 268 -8.44 6.28 -21.88
N VAL A 269 -8.27 7.59 -21.69
CA VAL A 269 -7.94 8.52 -22.79
C VAL A 269 -6.59 8.18 -23.42
N PHE A 270 -5.56 7.90 -22.61
CA PHE A 270 -4.26 7.44 -23.10
C PHE A 270 -4.36 6.14 -23.90
N CYS A 271 -5.06 5.13 -23.37
CA CYS A 271 -5.22 3.83 -24.03
C CYS A 271 -5.99 3.95 -25.34
N LYS A 272 -7.07 4.75 -25.37
CA LYS A 272 -7.84 5.03 -26.60
C LYS A 272 -6.96 5.65 -27.69
N LYS A 273 -6.12 6.63 -27.35
CA LYS A 273 -5.17 7.26 -28.30
C LYS A 273 -4.10 6.29 -28.78
N MET A 274 -3.68 5.35 -27.95
CA MET A 274 -2.70 4.32 -28.30
C MET A 274 -3.30 3.08 -28.99
N GLY A 275 -4.63 2.97 -29.09
CA GLY A 275 -5.31 1.79 -29.61
C GLY A 275 -5.18 0.55 -28.70
N ILE A 276 -5.13 0.76 -27.38
CA ILE A 276 -5.08 -0.30 -26.36
C ILE A 276 -6.49 -0.51 -25.80
N GLU A 277 -6.94 -1.76 -25.78
CA GLU A 277 -8.24 -2.14 -25.22
C GLU A 277 -8.15 -2.38 -23.71
N LEU A 278 -9.16 -1.91 -22.96
CA LEU A 278 -9.27 -2.13 -21.51
C LEU A 278 -10.30 -3.20 -21.12
N ASP A 279 -11.22 -3.55 -22.02
CA ASP A 279 -12.32 -4.50 -21.77
C ASP A 279 -13.21 -4.12 -20.56
N ILE A 280 -13.37 -2.81 -20.30
CA ILE A 280 -14.21 -2.25 -19.22
C ILE A 280 -15.36 -1.41 -19.77
N ASN A 281 -16.45 -1.34 -19.02
CA ASN A 281 -17.61 -0.52 -19.34
C ASN A 281 -17.50 0.87 -18.70
N MET A 282 -17.03 1.85 -19.48
CA MET A 282 -16.89 3.24 -19.02
C MET A 282 -18.23 3.94 -18.74
N GLU A 283 -19.37 3.47 -19.28
CA GLU A 283 -20.68 4.04 -18.94
C GLU A 283 -21.10 3.66 -17.51
N ALA A 284 -20.84 2.41 -17.11
CA ALA A 284 -21.04 1.97 -15.74
C ALA A 284 -20.10 2.73 -14.78
N ILE A 285 -18.84 2.92 -15.16
CA ILE A 285 -17.86 3.70 -14.38
C ILE A 285 -18.32 5.15 -14.22
N ALA A 286 -18.88 5.78 -15.26
CA ALA A 286 -19.43 7.13 -15.15
C ALA A 286 -20.60 7.21 -14.14
N LYS A 287 -21.46 6.18 -14.05
CA LYS A 287 -22.52 6.10 -13.03
C LYS A 287 -21.94 5.92 -11.63
N ILE A 288 -20.92 5.08 -11.46
CA ILE A 288 -20.19 4.93 -10.19
C ILE A 288 -19.61 6.30 -9.78
N ASN A 289 -18.93 6.97 -10.70
CA ASN A 289 -18.29 8.26 -10.45
C ASN A 289 -19.28 9.32 -9.97
N ALA A 290 -20.49 9.37 -10.57
CA ALA A 290 -21.55 10.27 -10.13
C ALA A 290 -21.93 10.05 -8.66
N HIS A 291 -22.06 8.79 -8.22
CA HIS A 291 -22.32 8.47 -6.82
C HIS A 291 -21.11 8.74 -5.91
N LEU A 292 -19.89 8.51 -6.40
CA LEU A 292 -18.67 8.80 -5.64
C LEU A 292 -18.51 10.29 -5.33
N LEU A 293 -19.01 11.19 -6.18
CA LEU A 293 -19.04 12.62 -5.87
C LEU A 293 -19.82 12.88 -4.57
N ASP A 294 -21.02 12.31 -4.45
CA ASP A 294 -21.86 12.51 -3.28
C ASP A 294 -21.30 11.81 -2.04
N ILE A 295 -20.75 10.61 -2.20
CA ILE A 295 -20.04 9.91 -1.13
C ILE A 295 -18.83 10.73 -0.64
N ARG A 296 -18.06 11.33 -1.55
CA ARG A 296 -16.93 12.19 -1.19
C ARG A 296 -17.39 13.44 -0.41
N LYS A 297 -18.51 14.05 -0.78
CA LYS A 297 -19.12 15.15 0.00
C LYS A 297 -19.51 14.69 1.41
N GLU A 298 -20.13 13.51 1.54
CA GLU A 298 -20.44 12.90 2.83
C GLU A 298 -19.18 12.64 3.68
N LEU A 299 -18.05 12.33 3.03
CA LEU A 299 -16.74 12.09 3.65
C LEU A 299 -15.87 13.35 3.80
N SER A 300 -16.40 14.54 3.50
CA SER A 300 -15.60 15.78 3.41
C SER A 300 -14.80 16.13 4.66
N VAL A 301 -15.26 15.72 5.85
CA VAL A 301 -14.53 15.91 7.12
C VAL A 301 -13.22 15.12 7.20
N PHE A 302 -13.07 14.08 6.37
CA PHE A 302 -11.88 13.24 6.26
C PHE A 302 -11.08 13.51 4.98
N ASP A 303 -11.59 14.33 4.06
CA ASP A 303 -10.98 14.60 2.76
C ASP A 303 -9.66 15.39 2.94
N MET A 304 -8.56 14.74 2.61
CA MET A 304 -7.22 15.34 2.72
C MET A 304 -6.94 16.42 1.67
N ALA A 305 -7.54 16.34 0.48
CA ALA A 305 -7.27 17.25 -0.62
C ALA A 305 -8.05 18.57 -0.50
N LYS A 306 -9.21 18.55 0.17
CA LYS A 306 -10.13 19.71 0.35
C LYS A 306 -10.62 20.40 -0.94
N GLN A 307 -10.15 19.96 -2.10
CA GLN A 307 -10.56 20.41 -3.43
C GLN A 307 -11.05 19.21 -4.25
N LEU A 308 -12.17 19.41 -4.94
CA LEU A 308 -12.71 18.45 -5.90
C LEU A 308 -12.07 18.69 -7.28
N PRO A 309 -11.67 17.63 -8.00
CA PRO A 309 -11.29 17.76 -9.41
C PRO A 309 -12.49 18.23 -10.23
N LYS A 310 -12.21 18.92 -11.34
CA LYS A 310 -13.22 19.34 -12.32
C LYS A 310 -13.98 18.09 -12.81
N PRO A 311 -15.33 18.13 -12.89
CA PRO A 311 -16.08 17.01 -13.44
C PRO A 311 -15.59 16.66 -14.85
N PHE A 312 -15.45 15.37 -15.12
CA PHE A 312 -15.04 14.87 -16.43
C PHE A 312 -15.62 13.47 -16.66
N ASN A 313 -16.22 13.29 -17.83
CA ASN A 313 -16.62 12.01 -18.37
C ASN A 313 -16.01 11.83 -19.77
N PRO A 314 -15.05 10.90 -19.95
CA PRO A 314 -14.34 10.73 -21.22
C PRO A 314 -15.20 10.20 -22.37
N LEU A 315 -16.45 9.82 -22.11
CA LEU A 315 -17.40 9.37 -23.15
C LEU A 315 -18.19 10.52 -23.78
N THR A 316 -18.45 11.58 -23.03
CA THR A 316 -19.37 12.66 -23.44
C THR A 316 -18.69 14.02 -23.54
N ASP A 317 -17.67 14.24 -22.70
CA ASP A 317 -17.08 15.56 -22.55
C ASP A 317 -15.98 15.80 -23.58
N ARG A 318 -15.88 17.06 -24.02
CA ARG A 318 -14.82 17.48 -24.95
C ARG A 318 -13.61 17.95 -24.16
N ILE A 319 -12.48 17.33 -24.42
CA ILE A 319 -11.17 17.83 -23.94
C ILE A 319 -10.77 19.02 -24.82
N PRO A 320 -10.38 20.18 -24.26
CA PRO A 320 -9.87 21.29 -25.06
C PRO A 320 -8.68 20.87 -25.93
N THR A 321 -8.56 21.44 -27.13
CA THR A 321 -7.54 21.06 -28.12
C THR A 321 -6.12 21.04 -27.56
N GLU A 322 -5.77 22.02 -26.72
CA GLU A 322 -4.45 22.09 -26.09
C GLU A 322 -4.20 20.93 -25.11
N ILE A 323 -5.20 20.60 -24.30
CA ILE A 323 -5.10 19.48 -23.35
C ILE A 323 -5.07 18.15 -24.09
N ASP A 324 -5.87 18.00 -25.15
CA ASP A 324 -5.84 16.81 -26.02
C ASP A 324 -4.47 16.60 -26.68
N ARG A 325 -3.81 17.70 -27.08
CA ARG A 325 -2.43 17.69 -27.57
C ARG A 325 -1.46 17.16 -26.51
N PHE A 326 -1.58 17.61 -25.25
CA PHE A 326 -0.72 17.13 -24.16
C PHE A 326 -0.82 15.61 -23.94
N PHE A 327 -1.98 14.99 -24.16
CA PHE A 327 -2.08 13.53 -24.12
C PHE A 327 -1.22 12.87 -25.20
N ASN A 328 -1.21 13.40 -26.43
CA ASN A 328 -0.38 12.87 -27.51
C ASN A 328 1.12 13.12 -27.23
N ASP A 329 1.46 14.32 -26.76
CA ASP A 329 2.84 14.69 -26.45
C ASP A 329 3.41 13.85 -25.30
N ALA A 330 2.61 13.55 -24.26
CA ALA A 330 2.98 12.65 -23.19
C ALA A 330 3.22 11.21 -23.68
N ILE A 331 2.36 10.69 -24.56
CA ILE A 331 2.56 9.36 -25.18
C ILE A 331 3.87 9.33 -25.96
N ASP A 332 4.14 10.35 -26.77
CA ASP A 332 5.35 10.44 -27.58
C ASP A 332 6.61 10.60 -26.71
N ALA A 333 6.54 11.37 -25.63
CA ALA A 333 7.62 11.50 -24.66
C ALA A 333 7.91 10.16 -23.97
N ALA A 334 6.87 9.45 -23.52
CA ALA A 334 7.01 8.11 -22.92
C ALA A 334 7.63 7.09 -23.89
N ARG A 335 7.24 7.10 -25.17
CA ARG A 335 7.81 6.21 -26.20
C ARG A 335 9.28 6.50 -26.53
N LYS A 336 9.71 7.74 -26.33
CA LYS A 336 11.08 8.21 -26.60
C LYS A 336 11.93 8.27 -25.32
N ASP A 337 11.45 7.71 -24.21
CA ASP A 337 12.07 7.75 -22.88
C ASP A 337 12.46 9.20 -22.45
N LYS A 338 11.67 10.21 -22.84
CA LYS A 338 11.87 11.61 -22.44
C LYS A 338 11.14 11.92 -21.14
N GLU A 339 11.78 11.59 -20.02
CA GLU A 339 11.16 11.67 -18.69
C GLU A 339 10.69 13.09 -18.31
N GLU A 340 11.50 14.11 -18.54
CA GLU A 340 11.16 15.50 -18.18
C GLU A 340 9.93 15.99 -18.96
N ASP A 341 9.92 15.82 -20.28
CA ASP A 341 8.79 16.17 -21.15
C ASP A 341 7.51 15.42 -20.72
N LEU A 342 7.63 14.12 -20.44
CA LEU A 342 6.52 13.28 -19.99
C LEU A 342 5.93 13.80 -18.67
N LEU A 343 6.78 14.15 -17.71
CA LEU A 343 6.34 14.73 -16.43
C LEU A 343 5.63 16.06 -16.66
N ILE A 344 6.16 16.94 -17.50
CA ILE A 344 5.55 18.25 -17.83
C ILE A 344 4.13 18.05 -18.39
N PHE A 345 3.96 17.19 -19.40
CA PHE A 345 2.65 17.02 -20.04
C PHE A 345 1.64 16.32 -19.12
N CYS A 346 2.04 15.28 -18.38
CA CYS A 346 1.16 14.65 -17.40
C CYS A 346 0.74 15.61 -16.29
N ARG A 347 1.65 16.46 -15.81
CA ARG A 347 1.35 17.49 -14.80
C ARG A 347 0.35 18.51 -15.33
N ALA A 348 0.55 19.00 -16.57
CA ALA A 348 -0.37 19.95 -17.19
C ALA A 348 -1.79 19.37 -17.35
N ILE A 349 -1.91 18.07 -17.66
CA ILE A 349 -3.20 17.36 -17.70
C ILE A 349 -3.85 17.31 -16.31
N GLU A 350 -3.11 16.88 -15.29
CA GLU A 350 -3.64 16.77 -13.92
C GLU A 350 -4.04 18.14 -13.34
N GLU A 351 -3.23 19.17 -13.57
CA GLU A 351 -3.52 20.55 -13.17
C GLU A 351 -4.77 21.09 -13.87
N TYR A 352 -4.91 20.85 -15.18
CA TYR A 352 -6.10 21.26 -15.91
C TYR A 352 -7.37 20.68 -15.28
N PHE A 353 -7.34 19.41 -14.87
CA PHE A 353 -8.48 18.75 -14.21
C PHE A 353 -8.59 19.04 -12.71
N GLY A 354 -7.66 19.81 -12.12
CA GLY A 354 -7.71 20.19 -10.71
C GLY A 354 -7.45 19.04 -9.75
N PHE A 355 -6.62 18.05 -10.15
CA PHE A 355 -6.09 17.08 -9.20
C PHE A 355 -5.10 17.73 -8.23
N PRO A 356 -4.89 17.16 -7.03
CA PRO A 356 -3.98 17.75 -6.04
C PRO A 356 -2.56 17.92 -6.57
N GLU A 357 -1.93 19.03 -6.22
CA GLU A 357 -0.54 19.31 -6.55
C GLU A 357 0.43 18.28 -5.94
N PRO A 358 1.58 18.03 -6.58
CA PRO A 358 2.64 17.20 -6.01
C PRO A 358 3.03 17.64 -4.60
N ASN A 359 3.16 16.67 -3.70
CA ASN A 359 3.72 16.89 -2.38
C ASN A 359 5.25 16.96 -2.46
N GLU A 360 5.78 18.17 -2.57
CA GLU A 360 7.22 18.42 -2.65
C GLU A 360 8.00 17.95 -1.42
N LEU A 361 7.36 17.86 -0.23
CA LEU A 361 8.01 17.31 0.96
C LEU A 361 8.22 15.80 0.82
N VAL A 362 7.21 15.04 0.41
CA VAL A 362 7.33 13.60 0.14
C VAL A 362 8.37 13.35 -0.95
N LYS A 363 8.36 14.17 -2.00
CA LYS A 363 9.32 14.09 -3.10
C LYS A 363 10.77 14.32 -2.65
N LYS A 364 11.03 15.38 -1.86
CA LYS A 364 12.37 15.73 -1.37
C LYS A 364 12.86 14.79 -0.26
N ALA A 365 11.98 14.46 0.67
CA ALA A 365 12.32 13.62 1.82
C ALA A 365 12.33 12.13 1.48
N GLN A 366 11.71 11.73 0.36
CA GLN A 366 11.62 10.33 -0.09
C GLN A 366 10.99 9.40 0.96
N ILE A 367 10.04 9.94 1.74
CA ILE A 367 9.32 9.21 2.79
C ILE A 367 7.81 9.18 2.51
N PRO A 368 7.10 8.13 2.94
CA PRO A 368 5.64 8.08 2.82
C PRO A 368 4.96 9.24 3.53
N GLY A 369 3.89 9.81 2.94
CA GLY A 369 3.13 10.91 3.56
C GLY A 369 2.59 10.57 4.95
N GLY A 370 2.07 9.35 5.14
CA GLY A 370 1.57 8.90 6.45
C GLY A 370 2.66 8.83 7.53
N MET A 371 3.91 8.51 7.17
CA MET A 371 5.05 8.54 8.10
C MET A 371 5.31 9.97 8.56
N TYR A 372 5.33 10.93 7.63
CA TYR A 372 5.50 12.35 7.96
C TYR A 372 4.39 12.87 8.88
N THR A 373 3.12 12.61 8.56
CA THR A 373 1.99 13.05 9.39
C THR A 373 2.06 12.48 10.81
N ASN A 374 2.47 11.22 10.96
CA ASN A 374 2.64 10.58 12.27
C ASN A 374 3.78 11.24 13.08
N MET A 375 4.92 11.51 12.44
CA MET A 375 6.04 12.23 13.09
C MET A 375 5.61 13.62 13.56
N VAL A 376 4.88 14.37 12.73
CA VAL A 376 4.32 15.69 13.10
C VAL A 376 3.37 15.57 14.29
N ALA A 377 2.48 14.58 14.30
CA ALA A 377 1.54 14.36 15.41
C ALA A 377 2.28 14.03 16.72
N GLN A 378 3.29 13.17 16.67
CA GLN A 378 4.11 12.82 17.82
C GLN A 378 4.84 14.05 18.38
N LEU A 379 5.49 14.84 17.52
CA LEU A 379 6.20 16.05 17.94
C LEU A 379 5.26 17.12 18.50
N LYS A 380 4.03 17.25 17.95
CA LYS A 380 2.99 18.12 18.51
C LYS A 380 2.60 17.70 19.93
N GLN A 381 2.38 16.42 20.16
CA GLN A 381 2.03 15.89 21.49
C GLN A 381 3.14 16.15 22.51
N LEU A 382 4.40 16.12 22.08
CA LEU A 382 5.55 16.40 22.92
C LEU A 382 5.83 17.91 23.09
N GLY A 383 5.16 18.78 22.34
CA GLY A 383 5.46 20.21 22.30
C GLY A 383 6.84 20.53 21.70
N GLN A 384 7.34 19.69 20.77
CA GLN A 384 8.70 19.75 20.20
C GLN A 384 8.66 19.82 18.66
N LEU A 385 7.72 20.57 18.10
CA LEU A 385 7.55 20.69 16.64
C LEU A 385 8.80 21.21 15.91
N ASP A 386 9.61 22.02 16.59
CA ASP A 386 10.89 22.54 16.15
C ASP A 386 11.92 21.45 15.82
N LEU A 387 11.76 20.24 16.36
CA LEU A 387 12.62 19.10 16.05
C LEU A 387 12.28 18.37 14.75
N LEU A 388 11.23 18.76 14.03
CA LEU A 388 10.78 18.03 12.84
C LEU A 388 11.87 17.92 11.77
N GLU A 389 12.49 19.05 11.41
CA GLU A 389 13.58 19.08 10.42
C GLU A 389 14.75 18.21 10.87
N LYS A 390 15.09 18.29 12.15
CA LYS A 390 16.14 17.46 12.74
C LYS A 390 15.81 15.97 12.66
N ALA A 391 14.60 15.58 13.05
CA ALA A 391 14.14 14.20 12.96
C ALA A 391 14.16 13.69 11.52
N MET A 392 13.70 14.48 10.55
CA MET A 392 13.75 14.12 9.13
C MET A 392 15.19 13.90 8.64
N SER A 393 16.14 14.75 9.06
CA SER A 393 17.55 14.60 8.69
C SER A 393 18.20 13.31 9.24
N LEU A 394 17.63 12.72 10.30
CA LEU A 394 18.11 11.49 10.91
C LEU A 394 17.52 10.22 10.28
N ILE A 395 16.47 10.33 9.46
CA ILE A 395 15.82 9.17 8.84
C ILE A 395 16.80 8.32 8.02
N PRO A 396 17.66 8.88 7.14
CA PRO A 396 18.65 8.10 6.40
C PRO A 396 19.53 7.23 7.30
N GLN A 397 20.08 7.81 8.37
CA GLN A 397 20.96 7.11 9.30
C GLN A 397 20.20 6.02 10.07
N VAL A 398 19.03 6.35 10.64
CA VAL A 398 18.21 5.39 11.40
C VAL A 398 17.76 4.23 10.53
N ARG A 399 17.43 4.51 9.27
CA ARG A 399 17.08 3.50 8.28
C ARG A 399 18.26 2.60 7.94
N MET A 400 19.46 3.16 7.72
CA MET A 400 20.67 2.39 7.45
C MET A 400 21.08 1.51 8.65
N ASP A 401 21.06 2.06 9.85
CA ASP A 401 21.39 1.34 11.09
C ASP A 401 20.46 0.14 11.31
N ALA A 402 19.21 0.24 10.84
CA ALA A 402 18.21 -0.83 10.89
C ALA A 402 18.22 -1.78 9.68
N GLY A 403 19.29 -1.79 8.87
CA GLY A 403 19.42 -2.72 7.72
C GLY A 403 18.74 -2.26 6.44
N LEU A 404 18.46 -0.96 6.33
CA LEU A 404 17.88 -0.30 5.17
C LEU A 404 16.52 -0.91 4.72
N PRO A 405 15.51 -1.01 5.59
CA PRO A 405 14.21 -1.56 5.18
C PRO A 405 13.49 -0.63 4.17
N PRO A 406 12.68 -1.16 3.25
CA PRO A 406 11.66 -0.36 2.55
C PRO A 406 10.78 0.41 3.54
N LEU A 407 10.38 1.63 3.21
CA LEU A 407 9.53 2.46 4.08
C LEU A 407 8.04 2.19 3.78
N VAL A 408 7.53 1.06 4.26
CA VAL A 408 6.11 0.69 4.17
C VAL A 408 5.61 0.31 5.57
N THR A 409 4.31 0.15 5.80
CA THR A 409 3.83 -0.28 7.13
C THR A 409 4.32 -1.71 7.43
N PRO A 410 4.90 -1.97 8.62
CA PRO A 410 5.10 -1.07 9.75
C PRO A 410 6.46 -0.36 9.79
N THR A 411 7.43 -0.74 8.96
CA THR A 411 8.82 -0.24 8.99
C THR A 411 8.90 1.28 8.86
N SER A 412 8.08 1.92 8.03
CA SER A 412 8.05 3.40 7.92
C SER A 412 7.73 4.08 9.25
N GLN A 413 6.77 3.54 9.99
CA GLN A 413 6.37 4.07 11.30
C GLN A 413 7.47 3.84 12.34
N ILE A 414 8.09 2.66 12.33
CA ILE A 414 9.19 2.29 13.23
C ILE A 414 10.39 3.24 13.04
N ILE A 415 10.84 3.41 11.79
CA ILE A 415 11.96 4.30 11.46
C ILE A 415 11.62 5.76 11.80
N GLY A 416 10.41 6.22 11.48
CA GLY A 416 10.00 7.61 11.73
C GLY A 416 9.94 7.95 13.22
N ALA A 417 9.31 7.09 14.01
CA ALA A 417 9.24 7.26 15.46
C ALA A 417 10.63 7.17 16.12
N GLN A 418 11.49 6.26 15.64
CA GLN A 418 12.85 6.17 16.15
C GLN A 418 13.69 7.40 15.78
N ALA A 419 13.50 7.98 14.59
CA ALA A 419 14.17 9.22 14.19
C ALA A 419 13.76 10.41 15.07
N VAL A 420 12.47 10.51 15.44
CA VAL A 420 11.99 11.49 16.43
C VAL A 420 12.67 11.27 17.80
N SER A 421 12.72 10.02 18.28
CA SER A 421 13.40 9.67 19.54
C SER A 421 14.88 10.05 19.52
N CYS A 422 15.57 9.81 18.40
CA CYS A 422 16.97 10.20 18.22
C CYS A 422 17.19 11.72 18.19
N ALA A 423 16.28 12.48 17.58
CA ALA A 423 16.34 13.94 17.59
C ALA A 423 16.21 14.49 19.02
N LEU A 424 15.29 13.93 19.82
CA LEU A 424 15.12 14.26 21.23
C LEU A 424 16.35 13.89 22.07
N ASP A 425 16.99 12.75 21.79
CA ASP A 425 18.24 12.37 22.45
C ASP A 425 19.33 13.41 22.19
N GLN A 426 19.54 13.80 20.93
CA GLN A 426 20.54 14.81 20.57
C GLN A 426 20.25 16.18 21.19
N GLN A 427 18.99 16.62 21.20
CA GLN A 427 18.58 17.87 21.86
C GLN A 427 18.91 17.86 23.36
N LYS A 428 18.82 16.70 24.01
CA LYS A 428 19.12 16.51 25.44
C LYS A 428 20.59 16.17 25.72
N GLY A 429 21.47 16.20 24.72
CA GLY A 429 22.89 15.85 24.86
C GLY A 429 23.12 14.36 25.14
N ARG A 430 22.17 13.49 24.81
CA ARG A 430 22.27 12.03 24.97
C ARG A 430 22.74 11.38 23.66
N PRO A 431 23.45 10.24 23.71
CA PRO A 431 23.75 9.46 22.51
C PRO A 431 22.47 9.02 21.78
N MET A 432 22.54 8.89 20.46
CA MET A 432 21.43 8.28 19.70
C MET A 432 21.15 6.86 20.19
N TYR A 433 19.86 6.50 20.13
CA TYR A 433 19.32 5.23 20.59
C TYR A 433 19.46 5.02 22.11
N SER A 434 19.36 6.09 22.89
CA SER A 434 19.32 5.95 24.36
C SER A 434 18.03 5.31 24.84
N ASN A 435 16.93 5.50 24.09
CA ASN A 435 15.62 4.93 24.36
C ASN A 435 15.02 4.36 23.06
N PRO A 436 15.50 3.21 22.57
CA PRO A 436 14.92 2.59 21.39
C PRO A 436 13.52 2.06 21.71
N SER A 437 12.60 2.21 20.77
CA SER A 437 11.26 1.62 20.92
C SER A 437 11.31 0.09 20.81
N ASN A 438 10.40 -0.63 21.47
CA ASN A 438 10.33 -2.09 21.39
C ASN A 438 10.22 -2.58 19.93
N GLN A 439 9.49 -1.86 19.07
CA GLN A 439 9.37 -2.21 17.66
C GLN A 439 10.68 -2.03 16.90
N PHE A 440 11.46 -0.98 17.21
CA PHE A 440 12.80 -0.78 16.63
C PHE A 440 13.78 -1.86 17.12
N VAL A 441 13.73 -2.21 18.40
CA VAL A 441 14.54 -3.31 18.97
C VAL A 441 14.21 -4.63 18.27
N ALA A 442 12.92 -4.96 18.12
CA ALA A 442 12.45 -6.16 17.44
C ALA A 442 12.89 -6.22 15.96
N LEU A 443 12.82 -5.09 15.24
CA LEU A 443 13.34 -4.97 13.88
C LEU A 443 14.85 -5.26 13.82
N VAL A 444 15.64 -4.62 14.70
CA VAL A 444 17.10 -4.80 14.74
C VAL A 444 17.50 -6.22 15.16
N LYS A 445 16.70 -6.84 16.03
CA LYS A 445 16.89 -8.22 16.49
C LYS A 445 16.67 -9.25 15.38
N GLY A 446 15.79 -8.96 14.41
CA GLY A 446 15.45 -9.87 13.30
C GLY A 446 14.04 -10.47 13.40
N GLU A 447 13.21 -10.02 14.34
CA GLU A 447 11.87 -10.59 14.56
C GLU A 447 10.91 -10.33 13.38
N TYR A 448 11.21 -9.34 12.54
CA TYR A 448 10.42 -9.03 11.34
C TYR A 448 10.91 -9.79 10.09
N GLY A 449 12.04 -10.51 10.15
CA GLY A 449 12.67 -11.16 9.00
C GLY A 449 13.98 -10.47 8.58
N LYS A 450 14.50 -10.88 7.42
CA LYS A 450 15.80 -10.43 6.91
C LYS A 450 15.69 -9.07 6.24
N THR A 451 16.54 -8.15 6.68
CA THR A 451 16.66 -6.81 6.09
C THR A 451 17.45 -6.84 4.78
N PRO A 452 17.24 -5.88 3.85
CA PRO A 452 18.00 -5.81 2.60
C PRO A 452 19.52 -5.72 2.78
N VAL A 453 19.95 -5.07 3.86
CA VAL A 453 21.36 -4.98 4.26
C VAL A 453 21.53 -5.66 5.63
N PRO A 454 22.55 -6.52 5.82
CA PRO A 454 22.87 -7.07 7.14
C PRO A 454 23.15 -5.94 8.14
N ILE A 455 22.54 -6.04 9.32
CA ILE A 455 22.76 -5.08 10.40
C ILE A 455 24.14 -5.34 11.04
N ASP A 456 24.87 -4.27 11.35
CA ASP A 456 26.15 -4.34 12.06
C ASP A 456 25.99 -5.11 13.39
N PRO A 457 26.74 -6.20 13.61
CA PRO A 457 26.68 -6.99 14.84
C PRO A 457 26.91 -6.18 16.13
N GLU A 458 27.76 -5.15 16.11
CA GLU A 458 28.01 -4.31 17.29
C GLU A 458 26.85 -3.34 17.53
N PHE A 459 26.22 -2.83 16.46
CA PHE A 459 24.99 -2.07 16.59
C PHE A 459 23.85 -2.94 17.13
N ARG A 460 23.70 -4.16 16.60
CA ARG A 460 22.70 -5.12 17.10
C ARG A 460 22.93 -5.44 18.57
N LEU A 461 24.18 -5.66 19.00
CA LEU A 461 24.52 -5.89 20.39
C LEU A 461 24.11 -4.71 21.28
N LYS A 462 24.41 -3.48 20.85
CA LYS A 462 24.02 -2.25 21.56
C LYS A 462 22.50 -2.14 21.75
N ILE A 463 21.72 -2.48 20.73
CA ILE A 463 20.26 -2.28 20.74
C ILE A 463 19.52 -3.45 21.41
N THR A 464 20.01 -4.68 21.26
CA THR A 464 19.26 -5.90 21.58
C THR A 464 19.91 -6.76 22.65
N GLY A 465 21.19 -6.54 22.97
CA GLY A 465 21.98 -7.42 23.83
C GLY A 465 22.57 -8.65 23.13
N SER A 466 22.36 -8.83 21.82
CA SER A 466 22.91 -9.93 21.01
C SER A 466 23.61 -9.42 19.75
N ARG A 467 24.71 -10.05 19.35
CA ARG A 467 25.35 -9.81 18.03
C ARG A 467 24.61 -10.54 16.91
N ASP A 468 24.05 -11.68 17.23
CA ASP A 468 23.41 -12.59 16.29
C ASP A 468 21.97 -12.17 16.04
N GLU A 469 21.53 -12.36 14.80
CA GLU A 469 20.14 -12.22 14.40
C GLU A 469 19.31 -13.32 15.08
N VAL A 470 18.21 -12.93 15.71
CA VAL A 470 17.27 -13.82 16.39
C VAL A 470 15.90 -13.62 15.75
N PRO A 471 15.52 -14.50 14.79
CA PRO A 471 14.20 -14.48 14.19
C PRO A 471 13.11 -14.67 15.23
N TYR A 472 11.89 -14.21 14.92
CA TYR A 472 10.74 -14.49 15.76
C TYR A 472 10.48 -16.00 15.81
N ASP A 473 10.32 -16.55 17.01
CA ASP A 473 9.96 -17.95 17.20
C ASP A 473 8.43 -18.09 17.27
N PRO A 474 7.78 -18.73 16.28
CA PRO A 474 6.34 -18.94 16.32
C PRO A 474 5.87 -19.86 17.46
N SER A 475 6.77 -20.59 18.15
CA SER A 475 6.37 -21.36 19.33
C SER A 475 6.01 -20.49 20.54
N ASP A 476 6.49 -19.25 20.56
CA ASP A 476 6.18 -18.27 21.60
C ASP A 476 4.81 -17.60 21.37
N TYR A 477 4.09 -18.00 20.32
CA TYR A 477 2.78 -17.45 20.01
C TYR A 477 1.71 -17.95 20.97
N GLU A 478 1.10 -17.02 21.70
CA GLU A 478 -0.09 -17.26 22.51
C GLU A 478 -1.33 -16.73 21.78
N MET A 479 -2.35 -17.58 21.70
CA MET A 479 -3.67 -17.19 21.19
C MET A 479 -4.29 -16.13 22.10
N GLN A 480 -5.08 -15.23 21.52
CA GLN A 480 -5.82 -14.25 22.30
C GLN A 480 -6.90 -14.92 23.15
N GLU A 481 -7.15 -14.37 24.32
CA GLU A 481 -8.20 -14.86 25.21
C GLU A 481 -9.58 -14.68 24.56
N ASN A 482 -10.36 -15.76 24.49
CA ASN A 482 -11.76 -15.75 24.07
C ASN A 482 -12.67 -15.89 25.29
N SER A 483 -12.88 -14.78 25.98
CA SER A 483 -13.66 -14.72 27.23
C SER A 483 -15.16 -14.86 26.99
N VAL A 484 -15.91 -15.18 28.06
CA VAL A 484 -17.37 -15.15 28.07
C VAL A 484 -17.84 -13.76 28.45
N ILE A 485 -18.83 -13.23 27.74
CA ILE A 485 -19.48 -11.96 28.09
C ILE A 485 -20.52 -12.25 29.18
N GLU A 486 -20.17 -11.94 30.43
CA GLU A 486 -20.96 -12.32 31.62
C GLU A 486 -22.44 -11.89 31.54
N ASP A 487 -22.72 -10.69 31.05
CA ASP A 487 -24.08 -10.12 30.94
C ASP A 487 -25.04 -10.99 30.10
N VAL A 488 -24.52 -11.73 29.13
CA VAL A 488 -25.31 -12.49 28.14
C VAL A 488 -24.93 -13.97 28.08
N GLY A 489 -23.88 -14.40 28.78
CA GLY A 489 -23.46 -15.80 28.89
C GLY A 489 -22.92 -16.43 27.59
N VAL A 490 -22.53 -15.64 26.59
CA VAL A 490 -21.99 -16.15 25.31
C VAL A 490 -20.50 -15.89 25.18
N GLN A 491 -19.80 -16.72 24.39
CA GLN A 491 -18.40 -16.47 24.05
C GLN A 491 -18.26 -15.19 23.22
N LEU A 492 -17.14 -14.48 23.40
CA LEU A 492 -16.83 -13.27 22.65
C LEU A 492 -16.72 -13.54 21.14
N ALA A 493 -15.99 -14.60 20.77
CA ALA A 493 -15.93 -15.15 19.43
C ALA A 493 -16.55 -16.56 19.39
N GLU A 494 -17.52 -16.77 18.51
CA GLU A 494 -18.30 -18.02 18.41
C GLU A 494 -17.91 -18.87 17.18
N ASN A 495 -17.10 -18.32 16.27
CA ASN A 495 -16.65 -19.01 15.05
C ASN A 495 -15.22 -18.61 14.66
N GLU A 496 -14.64 -19.30 13.68
CA GLU A 496 -13.25 -19.07 13.25
C GLU A 496 -13.02 -17.63 12.73
N LYS A 497 -14.00 -17.02 12.06
CA LYS A 497 -13.89 -15.64 11.56
C LYS A 497 -13.79 -14.63 12.70
N GLU A 498 -14.63 -14.75 13.73
CA GLU A 498 -14.59 -13.90 14.92
C GLU A 498 -13.30 -14.14 15.72
N LEU A 499 -12.84 -15.39 15.83
CA LEU A 499 -11.57 -15.72 16.47
C LEU A 499 -10.40 -15.07 15.72
N LEU A 500 -10.38 -15.14 14.38
CA LEU A 500 -9.37 -14.47 13.57
C LEU A 500 -9.39 -12.94 13.77
N LEU A 501 -10.56 -12.33 13.98
CA LEU A 501 -10.61 -10.90 14.31
C LEU A 501 -9.95 -10.62 15.66
N LEU A 502 -10.17 -11.45 16.67
CA LEU A 502 -9.47 -11.35 17.96
C LEU A 502 -7.97 -11.49 17.78
N GLU A 503 -7.49 -12.50 17.05
CA GLU A 503 -6.06 -12.71 16.83
C GLU A 503 -5.41 -11.53 16.09
N LEU A 504 -6.07 -11.01 15.05
CA LEU A 504 -5.51 -9.99 14.19
C LEU A 504 -5.64 -8.57 14.76
N PHE A 505 -6.68 -8.32 15.56
CA PHE A 505 -7.04 -6.99 16.08
C PHE A 505 -7.58 -7.04 17.52
N PRO A 506 -6.83 -7.52 18.52
CA PRO A 506 -7.38 -7.97 19.81
C PRO A 506 -8.30 -6.95 20.51
N MET A 507 -7.79 -5.75 20.77
CA MET A 507 -8.55 -4.71 21.47
C MET A 507 -9.75 -4.20 20.65
N MET A 508 -9.63 -4.16 19.32
CA MET A 508 -10.67 -3.63 18.44
C MET A 508 -11.78 -4.64 18.22
N ALA A 509 -11.41 -5.89 17.97
CA ALA A 509 -12.33 -7.00 17.83
C ALA A 509 -13.06 -7.26 19.15
N HIS A 510 -12.38 -7.22 20.31
CA HIS A 510 -13.04 -7.33 21.60
C HIS A 510 -14.14 -6.28 21.76
N ASN A 511 -13.81 -4.99 21.58
CA ASN A 511 -14.80 -3.91 21.69
C ASN A 511 -15.96 -4.04 20.68
N PHE A 512 -15.66 -4.45 19.45
CA PHE A 512 -16.66 -4.62 18.41
C PHE A 512 -17.60 -5.80 18.69
N LEU A 513 -17.04 -6.98 18.96
CA LEU A 513 -17.79 -8.21 19.22
C LEU A 513 -18.63 -8.06 20.49
N SER A 514 -18.09 -7.52 21.58
CA SER A 514 -18.88 -7.28 22.81
C SER A 514 -20.12 -6.44 22.53
N LYS A 515 -19.98 -5.33 21.80
CA LYS A 515 -21.12 -4.48 21.41
C LYS A 515 -22.11 -5.22 20.51
N LYS A 516 -21.62 -6.01 19.55
CA LYS A 516 -22.45 -6.80 18.63
C LYS A 516 -23.31 -7.80 19.41
N LYS A 517 -22.71 -8.59 20.31
CA LYS A 517 -23.41 -9.61 21.11
C LYS A 517 -24.40 -8.99 22.10
N LEU A 518 -24.01 -7.94 22.82
CA LEU A 518 -24.92 -7.22 23.73
C LEU A 518 -26.15 -6.70 22.99
N LYS A 519 -25.96 -6.09 21.81
CA LYS A 519 -27.07 -5.60 20.98
C LYS A 519 -27.99 -6.72 20.49
N GLN A 520 -27.43 -7.87 20.11
CA GLN A 520 -28.22 -9.02 19.67
C GLN A 520 -29.07 -9.58 20.81
N ALA A 521 -28.53 -9.68 22.02
CA ALA A 521 -29.28 -10.14 23.19
C ALA A 521 -30.46 -9.22 23.52
N HIS A 522 -30.27 -7.89 23.48
CA HIS A 522 -31.32 -6.91 23.75
C HIS A 522 -32.45 -6.88 22.70
N VAL A 523 -32.20 -7.38 21.47
CA VAL A 523 -33.25 -7.51 20.43
C VAL A 523 -34.04 -8.81 20.61
N THR A 524 -33.50 -9.77 21.37
CA THR A 524 -34.09 -11.10 21.56
C THR A 524 -34.90 -11.20 22.86
N THR A 525 -34.74 -10.24 23.77
CA THR A 525 -35.58 -9.97 24.96
C THR A 525 -36.63 -8.93 24.65
#